data_AF-A0A7J7QSR7-F1
#
_entry.id   AF-A0A7J7QSR7-F1
#
_cell.length_a   1.000
_cell.length_b   1.000
_cell.length_c   1.000
_cell.angle_alpha   90.00
_cell.angle_beta   90.00
_cell.angle_gamma   90.00
#
_symmetry.space_group_name_H-M   'P 1'
#
loop_
_entity.id
_entity.type
_entity.pdbx_description
1 polymer ?
#
loop_
_entity_poly.entity_id
_entity_poly.type
_entity_poly.pdbx_seq_one_letter_code
_entity_poly.pdbx_strand_id
1 'polypeptide(L)'
;MGEASSKEQEQQQQQQQQQQQQQQEQQQQQQEVEQQQESATGVAADETYYGDAGVEEAEDDAEDSSDEEYNHKNFGIYQALPVDGEPDWSLGEPDSAEEYLRRVRYEAARCPRVVRAELPEAAGAGAGAAAVGHAAARLGRPVLPDVAPIADAPDWAKPNRSWVLKFVADFQQLRLQLQQACLQEGELAAGYPVVQVPHMNDLEAWDRACFGHAAQAEALHATAAAGAEMTQLTPGICSKIMPLEQPDVISLFLRHSQQLEEHCPDSLPLLRAQWLFSLAARLEKPCHPEVAAALRALLRHCCKLRNAVSQAGDPLLPKLNVLIVMAGAYFAQDEVLCTFVDSVDLI
;
A
#
# COMPACT_ATOMS: atom_id res chain seq x y z
N MET A 1 16.87 -52.13 -61.43
CA MET A 1 17.51 -50.83 -61.13
C MET A 1 16.55 -49.63 -61.25
N GLY A 2 15.29 -49.77 -61.70
CA GLY A 2 14.35 -48.65 -61.85
C GLY A 2 13.55 -48.24 -60.61
N GLU A 3 13.35 -49.13 -59.62
CA GLU A 3 12.47 -48.85 -58.47
C GLU A 3 13.13 -48.02 -57.35
N ALA A 4 14.47 -48.07 -57.24
CA ALA A 4 15.19 -47.26 -56.25
C ALA A 4 15.17 -45.76 -56.60
N SER A 5 15.26 -45.43 -57.89
CA SER A 5 15.26 -44.05 -58.37
C SER A 5 13.90 -43.35 -58.22
N SER A 6 12.80 -44.10 -58.23
CA SER A 6 11.44 -43.54 -58.08
C SER A 6 11.15 -43.15 -56.63
N LYS A 7 11.63 -43.94 -55.66
CA LYS A 7 11.44 -43.64 -54.23
C LYS A 7 12.26 -42.44 -53.77
N GLU A 8 13.45 -42.27 -54.35
CA GLU A 8 14.33 -41.13 -54.04
C GLU A 8 13.77 -39.81 -54.62
N GLN A 9 13.11 -39.87 -55.78
CA GLN A 9 12.39 -38.72 -56.35
C GLN A 9 11.15 -38.35 -55.51
N GLU A 10 10.35 -39.32 -55.06
CA GLU A 10 9.20 -39.02 -54.18
C GLU A 10 9.65 -38.41 -52.85
N GLN A 11 10.76 -38.90 -52.28
CA GLN A 11 11.29 -38.38 -51.02
C GLN A 11 11.82 -36.95 -51.18
N GLN A 12 12.50 -36.63 -52.28
CA GLN A 12 12.91 -35.25 -52.58
C GLN A 12 11.70 -34.34 -52.80
N GLN A 13 10.65 -34.83 -53.46
CA GLN A 13 9.45 -34.04 -53.72
C GLN A 13 8.67 -33.75 -52.44
N GLN A 14 8.57 -34.72 -51.52
CA GLN A 14 7.99 -34.50 -50.18
C GLN A 14 8.80 -33.51 -49.35
N GLN A 15 10.14 -33.59 -49.41
CA GLN A 15 11.00 -32.68 -48.68
C GLN A 15 10.89 -31.24 -49.21
N GLN A 16 10.73 -31.07 -50.52
CA GLN A 16 10.48 -29.76 -51.13
C GLN A 16 9.10 -29.19 -50.74
N GLN A 17 8.07 -30.03 -50.68
CA GLN A 17 6.74 -29.59 -50.21
C GLN A 17 6.77 -29.14 -48.74
N GLN A 18 7.46 -29.88 -47.86
CA GLN A 18 7.60 -29.47 -46.46
C GLN A 18 8.33 -28.13 -46.31
N GLN A 19 9.39 -27.89 -47.09
CA GLN A 19 10.09 -26.61 -47.07
C GLN A 19 9.22 -25.45 -47.56
N GLN A 20 8.42 -25.65 -48.60
CA GLN A 20 7.48 -24.60 -49.06
C GLN A 20 6.41 -24.30 -48.01
N GLN A 21 5.91 -25.32 -47.32
CA GLN A 21 4.89 -25.15 -46.29
C GLN A 21 5.43 -24.36 -45.09
N GLN A 22 6.66 -24.66 -44.63
CA GLN A 22 7.32 -23.90 -43.57
C GLN A 22 7.60 -22.44 -43.96
N GLN A 23 7.95 -22.18 -45.22
CA GLN A 23 8.14 -20.80 -45.69
C GLN A 23 6.83 -20.00 -45.72
N GLN A 24 5.72 -20.63 -46.10
CA GLN A 24 4.40 -19.99 -46.07
C GLN A 24 3.96 -19.67 -44.64
N GLU A 25 4.16 -20.59 -43.68
CA GLU A 25 3.85 -20.35 -42.27
C GLU A 25 4.68 -19.20 -41.67
N GLN A 26 5.98 -19.12 -42.01
CA GLN A 26 6.82 -17.99 -41.56
C GLN A 26 6.38 -16.65 -42.16
N GLN A 27 5.94 -16.62 -43.43
CA GLN A 27 5.41 -15.40 -44.04
C GLN A 27 4.07 -14.98 -43.42
N GLN A 28 3.20 -15.93 -43.08
CA GLN A 28 1.95 -15.62 -42.37
C GLN A 28 2.21 -15.07 -40.97
N GLN A 29 3.14 -15.67 -40.22
CA GLN A 29 3.52 -15.14 -38.89
C GLN A 29 4.15 -13.74 -38.99
N GLN A 30 4.95 -13.46 -40.01
CA GLN A 30 5.49 -12.11 -40.22
C GLN A 30 4.39 -11.10 -40.54
N GLN A 31 3.41 -11.46 -41.39
CA GLN A 31 2.27 -10.59 -41.68
C GLN A 31 1.37 -10.36 -40.46
N GLU A 32 1.17 -11.37 -39.61
CA GLU A 32 0.42 -11.22 -38.36
C GLU A 32 1.14 -10.30 -37.37
N VAL A 33 2.47 -10.39 -37.25
CA VAL A 33 3.26 -9.49 -36.41
C VAL A 33 3.24 -8.06 -36.95
N GLU A 34 3.31 -7.88 -38.28
CA GLU A 34 3.26 -6.57 -38.92
C GLU A 34 1.87 -5.91 -38.75
N GLN A 35 0.78 -6.68 -38.89
CA GLN A 35 -0.58 -6.20 -38.59
C GLN A 35 -0.78 -5.86 -37.10
N GLN A 36 -0.20 -6.66 -36.19
CA GLN A 36 -0.25 -6.34 -34.76
C GLN A 36 0.56 -5.09 -34.42
N GLN A 37 1.71 -4.87 -35.06
CA GLN A 37 2.50 -3.65 -34.90
C GLN A 37 1.80 -2.40 -35.48
N GLU A 38 1.18 -2.50 -36.66
CA GLU A 38 0.37 -1.40 -37.21
C GLU A 38 -0.82 -1.06 -36.30
N SER A 39 -1.47 -2.07 -35.69
CA SER A 39 -2.55 -1.86 -34.72
C SER A 39 -2.09 -1.23 -33.40
N ALA A 40 -0.84 -1.46 -32.99
CA ALA A 40 -0.25 -0.87 -31.79
C ALA A 40 0.25 0.57 -32.00
N THR A 41 0.61 0.94 -33.24
CA THR A 41 0.99 2.33 -33.59
C THR A 41 -0.18 3.24 -33.96
N GLY A 42 -1.40 2.69 -34.11
CA GLY A 42 -2.63 3.43 -34.38
C GLY A 42 -3.40 3.90 -33.13
N VAL A 43 -2.97 3.54 -31.92
CA VAL A 43 -3.65 3.92 -30.66
C VAL A 43 -2.78 4.90 -29.88
N ALA A 44 -2.60 6.09 -30.45
CA ALA A 44 -2.08 7.27 -29.76
C ALA A 44 -2.71 8.54 -30.37
N ALA A 45 -4.04 8.57 -30.47
CA ALA A 45 -4.85 9.79 -30.60
C ALA A 45 -6.34 9.42 -30.59
N ASP A 46 -6.93 9.09 -29.44
CA ASP A 46 -8.35 9.35 -29.20
C ASP A 46 -8.69 9.23 -27.71
N GLU A 47 -8.63 10.35 -26.99
CA GLU A 47 -9.33 10.51 -25.71
C GLU A 47 -10.06 11.85 -25.80
N THR A 48 -11.37 11.81 -26.07
CA THR A 48 -12.45 12.30 -25.18
C THR A 48 -13.73 12.62 -25.97
N TYR A 49 -14.76 11.78 -25.83
CA TYR A 49 -16.14 12.20 -26.11
C TYR A 49 -17.15 11.36 -25.30
N TYR A 50 -17.65 11.95 -24.19
CA TYR A 50 -19.03 11.80 -23.74
C TYR A 50 -19.44 13.13 -23.12
N GLY A 51 -20.48 13.75 -23.70
CA GLY A 51 -20.98 15.05 -23.28
C GLY A 51 -21.87 14.98 -22.05
N ASP A 52 -21.90 16.09 -21.31
CA ASP A 52 -22.98 16.45 -20.41
C ASP A 52 -23.17 17.98 -20.42
N ALA A 53 -24.45 18.34 -20.44
CA ALA A 53 -25.12 19.64 -20.25
C ALA A 53 -24.38 20.95 -20.58
N GLY A 54 -24.94 21.67 -21.58
CA GLY A 54 -24.56 23.03 -21.92
C GLY A 54 -24.79 24.03 -20.79
N VAL A 55 -23.77 24.86 -20.57
CA VAL A 55 -23.86 26.19 -19.98
C VAL A 55 -23.03 27.09 -20.88
N GLU A 56 -23.67 28.11 -21.44
CA GLU A 56 -23.04 29.12 -22.29
C GLU A 56 -22.08 29.95 -21.43
N GLU A 57 -20.77 29.85 -21.68
CA GLU A 57 -19.78 30.78 -21.13
C GLU A 57 -19.48 31.86 -22.17
N ALA A 58 -19.76 33.10 -21.79
CA ALA A 58 -19.42 34.29 -22.55
C ALA A 58 -17.90 34.49 -22.55
N GLU A 59 -17.35 34.72 -23.74
CA GLU A 59 -15.97 35.16 -23.95
C GLU A 59 -15.86 36.62 -23.47
N ASP A 60 -15.23 36.85 -22.31
CA ASP A 60 -14.83 38.19 -21.87
C ASP A 60 -13.31 38.35 -22.04
N ASP A 61 -12.95 39.21 -22.99
CA ASP A 61 -11.62 39.72 -23.27
C ASP A 61 -10.97 40.32 -22.01
N ALA A 62 -9.84 39.76 -21.60
CA ALA A 62 -9.05 40.28 -20.48
C ALA A 62 -8.23 41.50 -20.91
N GLU A 63 -8.69 42.70 -20.57
CA GLU A 63 -7.81 43.87 -20.45
C GLU A 63 -7.06 43.81 -19.12
N ASP A 64 -5.73 43.85 -19.24
CA ASP A 64 -4.73 43.96 -18.18
C ASP A 64 -4.99 45.18 -17.29
N SER A 65 -5.52 44.94 -16.08
CA SER A 65 -5.57 45.93 -15.00
C SER A 65 -4.96 45.32 -13.74
N SER A 66 -3.76 45.76 -13.43
CA SER A 66 -3.00 45.43 -12.23
C SER A 66 -3.73 45.88 -10.97
N ASP A 67 -4.50 44.99 -10.36
CA ASP A 67 -4.77 44.95 -8.92
C ASP A 67 -5.28 43.52 -8.64
N GLU A 68 -4.48 42.71 -7.95
CA GLU A 68 -4.88 41.35 -7.54
C GLU A 68 -6.02 41.46 -6.51
N GLU A 69 -7.24 41.66 -7.01
CA GLU A 69 -8.47 41.53 -6.27
C GLU A 69 -8.51 40.10 -5.74
N TYR A 70 -8.41 39.97 -4.43
CA TYR A 70 -8.37 38.70 -3.73
C TYR A 70 -9.56 37.84 -4.16
N ASN A 71 -9.34 36.93 -5.11
CA ASN A 71 -10.41 36.21 -5.78
C ASN A 71 -10.95 35.11 -4.85
N HIS A 72 -12.00 35.42 -4.10
CA HIS A 72 -12.63 34.51 -3.13
C HIS A 72 -13.19 33.24 -3.79
N LYS A 73 -13.36 33.26 -5.12
CA LYS A 73 -13.78 32.11 -5.93
C LYS A 73 -12.75 30.96 -5.88
N ASN A 74 -11.45 31.25 -5.75
CA ASN A 74 -10.42 30.23 -5.59
C ASN A 74 -10.58 29.40 -4.31
N PHE A 75 -11.33 29.89 -3.34
CA PHE A 75 -11.64 29.18 -2.09
C PHE A 75 -13.08 28.65 -2.04
N GLY A 76 -13.77 28.60 -3.20
CA GLY A 76 -15.15 28.13 -3.29
C GLY A 76 -16.18 29.11 -2.69
N ILE A 77 -15.79 30.35 -2.41
CA ILE A 77 -16.68 31.38 -1.85
C ILE A 77 -17.17 32.25 -3.00
N TYR A 78 -18.40 31.99 -3.44
CA TYR A 78 -19.06 32.73 -4.51
C TYR A 78 -20.07 33.73 -3.94
N GLN A 79 -20.24 34.85 -4.64
CA GLN A 79 -21.29 35.81 -4.34
C GLN A 79 -22.66 35.16 -4.60
N ALA A 80 -23.48 35.08 -3.55
CA ALA A 80 -24.79 34.42 -3.63
C ALA A 80 -25.91 35.29 -4.25
N LEU A 81 -25.78 36.62 -4.18
CA LEU A 81 -26.79 37.58 -4.66
C LEU A 81 -26.16 38.55 -5.66
N PRO A 82 -26.71 38.73 -6.87
CA PRO A 82 -26.21 39.70 -7.85
C PRO A 82 -26.47 41.12 -7.33
N VAL A 83 -25.45 41.96 -7.32
CA VAL A 83 -25.55 43.34 -6.82
C VAL A 83 -24.53 44.18 -7.58
N ASP A 84 -24.98 45.04 -8.49
CA ASP A 84 -24.11 45.89 -9.30
C ASP A 84 -24.35 47.38 -8.99
N GLY A 85 -23.30 48.19 -9.09
CA GLY A 85 -23.35 49.65 -8.99
C GLY A 85 -23.02 50.25 -7.61
N GLU A 86 -22.88 51.58 -7.59
CA GLU A 86 -22.60 52.37 -6.38
C GLU A 86 -23.90 52.68 -5.59
N PRO A 87 -23.82 52.90 -4.26
CA PRO A 87 -24.99 53.28 -3.48
C PRO A 87 -25.46 54.70 -3.81
N ASP A 88 -26.77 54.89 -3.94
CA ASP A 88 -27.39 56.21 -4.05
C ASP A 88 -27.67 56.78 -2.66
N TRP A 89 -26.94 57.83 -2.28
CA TRP A 89 -27.10 58.50 -0.97
C TRP A 89 -28.15 59.61 -0.98
N SER A 90 -28.77 59.90 -2.13
CA SER A 90 -29.86 60.87 -2.23
C SER A 90 -31.18 60.30 -1.70
N LEU A 91 -31.30 58.98 -1.71
CA LEU A 91 -32.39 58.23 -1.08
C LEU A 91 -32.10 58.12 0.42
N GLY A 92 -33.12 58.39 1.25
CA GLY A 92 -33.00 58.34 2.71
C GLY A 92 -32.72 56.92 3.22
N GLU A 93 -33.75 56.24 3.69
CA GLU A 93 -33.66 54.82 4.05
C GLU A 93 -33.78 53.96 2.77
N PRO A 94 -32.97 52.89 2.62
CA PRO A 94 -33.05 52.05 1.45
C PRO A 94 -34.40 51.31 1.46
N ASP A 95 -35.20 51.54 0.44
CA ASP A 95 -36.51 50.90 0.26
C ASP A 95 -36.41 49.56 -0.51
N SER A 96 -35.25 49.31 -1.13
CA SER A 96 -34.94 48.10 -1.89
C SER A 96 -33.77 47.31 -1.30
N ALA A 97 -33.86 45.97 -1.40
CA ALA A 97 -32.83 45.05 -0.95
C ALA A 97 -31.51 45.23 -1.73
N GLU A 98 -31.58 45.58 -3.02
CA GLU A 98 -30.38 45.80 -3.85
C GLU A 98 -29.61 47.04 -3.39
N GLU A 99 -30.32 48.13 -3.10
CA GLU A 99 -29.71 49.37 -2.62
C GLU A 99 -29.08 49.18 -1.23
N TYR A 100 -29.77 48.43 -0.36
CA TYR A 100 -29.21 48.01 0.92
C TYR A 100 -27.89 47.25 0.73
N LEU A 101 -27.85 46.26 -0.16
CA LEU A 101 -26.64 45.49 -0.42
C LEU A 101 -25.50 46.33 -1.05
N ARG A 102 -25.83 47.33 -1.87
CA ARG A 102 -24.83 48.32 -2.35
C ARG A 102 -24.22 49.09 -1.18
N ARG A 103 -25.04 49.61 -0.26
CA ARG A 103 -24.57 50.31 0.95
C ARG A 103 -23.72 49.40 1.84
N VAL A 104 -24.11 48.15 2.02
CA VAL A 104 -23.33 47.15 2.77
C VAL A 104 -21.98 46.87 2.12
N ARG A 105 -21.90 46.74 0.79
CA ARG A 105 -20.62 46.60 0.06
C ARG A 105 -19.72 47.81 0.29
N TYR A 106 -20.29 49.01 0.21
CA TYR A 106 -19.58 50.26 0.44
C TYR A 106 -19.07 50.40 1.89
N GLU A 107 -19.85 49.97 2.88
CA GLU A 107 -19.43 49.95 4.28
C GLU A 107 -18.38 48.87 4.56
N ALA A 108 -18.60 47.65 4.07
CA ALA A 108 -17.68 46.53 4.25
C ALA A 108 -16.30 46.82 3.64
N ALA A 109 -16.22 47.51 2.50
CA ALA A 109 -14.96 47.93 1.88
C ALA A 109 -14.14 48.91 2.76
N ARG A 110 -14.78 49.59 3.70
CA ARG A 110 -14.13 50.50 4.67
C ARG A 110 -13.75 49.80 5.97
N CYS A 111 -14.28 48.60 6.21
CA CYS A 111 -13.91 47.79 7.36
C CYS A 111 -12.59 47.05 7.07
N PRO A 112 -11.68 46.96 8.07
CA PRO A 112 -10.48 46.14 7.93
C PRO A 112 -10.88 44.68 7.72
N ARG A 113 -10.35 44.08 6.63
CA ARG A 113 -10.73 42.74 6.19
C ARG A 113 -10.37 41.62 7.19
N VAL A 114 -9.32 41.82 7.98
CA VAL A 114 -8.93 40.91 9.06
C VAL A 114 -8.63 41.73 10.30
N VAL A 115 -9.26 41.38 11.42
CA VAL A 115 -9.01 41.98 12.72
C VAL A 115 -8.55 40.88 13.66
N ARG A 116 -7.45 41.13 14.39
CA ARG A 116 -7.01 40.24 15.47
C ARG A 116 -7.36 40.89 16.80
N ALA A 117 -8.15 40.20 17.61
CA ALA A 117 -8.42 40.59 18.98
C ALA A 117 -7.53 39.76 19.91
N GLU A 118 -6.69 40.43 20.69
CA GLU A 118 -5.97 39.79 21.79
C GLU A 118 -6.96 39.55 22.94
N LEU A 119 -7.26 38.28 23.21
CA LEU A 119 -8.11 37.89 24.33
C LEU A 119 -7.25 37.93 25.60
N PRO A 120 -7.71 38.60 26.69
CA PRO A 120 -6.97 38.60 27.93
C PRO A 120 -6.78 37.16 28.41
N GLU A 121 -5.55 36.81 28.79
CA GLU A 121 -5.28 35.53 29.42
C GLU A 121 -6.16 35.42 30.66
N ALA A 122 -7.13 34.50 30.63
CA ALA A 122 -7.97 34.25 31.78
C ALA A 122 -7.08 33.79 32.93
N ALA A 123 -6.79 34.72 33.85
CA ALA A 123 -6.17 34.43 35.13
C ALA A 123 -7.07 33.45 35.89
N GLY A 124 -6.79 32.14 35.81
CA GLY A 124 -7.55 31.15 36.54
C GLY A 124 -7.68 29.74 35.96
N ALA A 125 -6.76 29.25 35.12
CA ALA A 125 -6.62 27.81 34.92
C ALA A 125 -5.27 27.37 35.50
N GLY A 126 -5.27 27.09 36.80
CA GLY A 126 -4.15 26.46 37.46
C GLY A 126 -3.73 25.20 36.69
N ALA A 127 -2.44 25.11 36.39
CA ALA A 127 -1.79 23.87 36.04
C ALA A 127 -2.07 22.86 37.17
N GLY A 128 -2.98 21.92 36.92
CA GLY A 128 -3.32 20.87 37.87
C GLY A 128 -4.81 20.58 37.99
N ALA A 129 -5.23 19.48 37.36
CA ALA A 129 -6.28 18.59 37.84
C ALA A 129 -7.79 18.91 37.61
N ALA A 130 -8.21 19.96 36.87
CA ALA A 130 -9.65 20.19 36.62
C ALA A 130 -10.06 20.50 35.17
N ALA A 131 -9.28 20.10 34.18
CA ALA A 131 -9.60 20.30 32.75
C ALA A 131 -9.36 19.05 31.88
N VAL A 132 -9.69 17.86 32.40
CA VAL A 132 -9.52 16.60 31.65
C VAL A 132 -10.52 16.45 30.48
N GLY A 133 -11.55 17.30 30.38
CA GLY A 133 -12.59 17.17 29.35
C GLY A 133 -12.40 17.95 28.04
N HIS A 134 -11.64 19.06 28.02
CA HIS A 134 -11.76 20.03 26.91
C HIS A 134 -10.46 20.69 26.42
N ALA A 135 -9.27 20.31 26.92
CA ALA A 135 -8.02 20.81 26.36
C ALA A 135 -7.73 20.21 24.96
N ALA A 136 -8.06 18.94 24.75
CA ALA A 136 -7.87 18.24 23.48
C ALA A 136 -8.73 18.79 22.33
N ALA A 137 -9.92 19.34 22.64
CA ALA A 137 -10.82 19.91 21.64
C ALA A 137 -10.35 21.28 21.10
N ARG A 138 -9.51 22.03 21.85
CA ARG A 138 -9.11 23.40 21.47
C ARG A 138 -8.01 23.47 20.41
N LEU A 139 -7.28 22.39 20.17
CA LEU A 139 -6.17 22.37 19.21
C LEU A 139 -6.53 21.73 17.86
N GLY A 140 -7.76 21.20 17.71
CA GLY A 140 -8.15 20.44 16.51
C GLY A 140 -7.24 19.24 16.20
N ARG A 141 -6.34 18.89 17.13
CA ARG A 141 -5.33 17.85 16.97
C ARG A 141 -5.82 16.65 17.76
N PRO A 142 -6.01 15.49 17.12
CA PRO A 142 -6.13 14.23 17.84
C PRO A 142 -4.95 14.13 18.81
N VAL A 143 -5.23 13.99 20.10
CA VAL A 143 -4.21 13.59 21.07
C VAL A 143 -3.90 12.14 20.73
N LEU A 144 -2.90 11.93 19.88
CA LEU A 144 -2.39 10.60 19.61
C LEU A 144 -1.85 10.02 20.93
N PRO A 145 -2.05 8.73 21.19
CA PRO A 145 -1.40 8.08 22.32
C PRO A 145 0.11 8.31 22.24
N ASP A 146 0.76 8.47 23.40
CA ASP A 146 2.23 8.53 23.47
C ASP A 146 2.79 7.15 23.12
N VAL A 147 3.04 6.93 21.83
CA VAL A 147 3.59 5.68 21.32
C VAL A 147 5.10 5.77 21.44
N ALA A 148 5.69 4.88 22.24
CA ALA A 148 7.14 4.81 22.42
C ALA A 148 7.87 4.74 21.07
N PRO A 149 8.97 5.49 20.89
CA PRO A 149 9.74 5.47 19.66
C PRO A 149 10.34 4.07 19.39
N ILE A 150 10.70 3.82 18.13
CA ILE A 150 11.41 2.59 17.75
C ILE A 150 12.74 2.59 18.49
N ALA A 151 12.96 1.57 19.34
CA ALA A 151 14.12 1.52 20.22
C ALA A 151 15.40 1.28 19.41
N ASP A 152 16.42 2.11 19.66
CA ASP A 152 17.74 1.92 19.07
C ASP A 152 18.44 0.71 19.69
N ALA A 153 19.30 0.06 18.92
CA ALA A 153 20.00 -1.16 19.30
C ALA A 153 21.52 -0.99 19.17
N PRO A 154 22.33 -1.75 19.93
CA PRO A 154 23.77 -1.73 19.76
C PRO A 154 24.17 -2.26 18.38
N ASP A 155 25.29 -1.77 17.84
CA ASP A 155 25.70 -2.02 16.45
C ASP A 155 25.89 -3.51 16.12
N TRP A 156 26.30 -4.31 17.11
CA TRP A 156 26.46 -5.75 16.93
C TRP A 156 25.15 -6.50 16.69
N ALA A 157 24.01 -5.95 17.14
CA ALA A 157 22.68 -6.54 16.97
C ALA A 157 22.01 -6.10 15.66
N LYS A 158 22.48 -5.00 15.06
CA LYS A 158 21.91 -4.44 13.83
C LYS A 158 22.37 -5.25 12.61
N PRO A 159 21.47 -5.46 11.61
CA PRO A 159 21.88 -6.07 10.35
C PRO A 159 22.79 -5.10 9.58
N ASN A 160 23.80 -5.64 8.89
CA ASN A 160 24.67 -4.83 8.04
C ASN A 160 23.97 -4.40 6.75
N ARG A 161 24.35 -3.25 6.18
CA ARG A 161 23.70 -2.67 4.99
C ARG A 161 23.71 -3.61 3.78
N SER A 162 24.82 -4.30 3.52
CA SER A 162 24.93 -5.26 2.41
C SER A 162 23.94 -6.42 2.52
N TRP A 163 23.71 -6.91 3.73
CA TRP A 163 22.74 -7.96 4.01
C TRP A 163 21.32 -7.45 3.88
N VAL A 164 21.04 -6.22 4.35
CA VAL A 164 19.73 -5.56 4.17
C VAL A 164 19.38 -5.49 2.69
N LEU A 165 20.28 -4.97 1.86
CA LEU A 165 20.08 -4.86 0.41
C LEU A 165 19.83 -6.22 -0.24
N LYS A 166 20.66 -7.22 0.09
CA LYS A 166 20.50 -8.58 -0.43
C LYS A 166 19.16 -9.20 -0.01
N PHE A 167 18.80 -9.07 1.26
CA PHE A 167 17.54 -9.59 1.79
C PHE A 167 16.33 -8.94 1.11
N VAL A 168 16.36 -7.62 0.91
CA VAL A 168 15.27 -6.89 0.24
C VAL A 168 15.12 -7.36 -1.20
N ALA A 169 16.22 -7.53 -1.94
CA ALA A 169 16.20 -8.08 -3.29
C ALA A 169 15.65 -9.51 -3.32
N ASP A 170 16.12 -10.39 -2.43
CA ASP A 170 15.64 -11.77 -2.32
C ASP A 170 14.13 -11.81 -1.95
N PHE A 171 13.67 -10.89 -1.09
CA PHE A 171 12.27 -10.75 -0.70
C PHE A 171 11.39 -10.27 -1.87
N GLN A 172 11.86 -9.35 -2.70
CA GLN A 172 11.15 -8.94 -3.91
C GLN A 172 10.99 -10.09 -4.90
N GLN A 173 12.06 -10.85 -5.13
CA GLN A 173 12.00 -12.02 -6.01
C GLN A 173 10.98 -13.03 -5.49
N LEU A 174 10.95 -13.27 -4.18
CA LEU A 174 9.94 -14.13 -3.55
C LEU A 174 8.51 -13.62 -3.83
N ARG A 175 8.26 -12.32 -3.67
CA ARG A 175 6.95 -11.72 -3.94
C ARG A 175 6.52 -11.87 -5.39
N LEU A 176 7.43 -11.61 -6.33
CA LEU A 176 7.17 -11.77 -7.77
C LEU A 176 6.85 -13.23 -8.10
N GLN A 177 7.59 -14.18 -7.54
CA GLN A 177 7.33 -15.62 -7.71
C GLN A 177 5.96 -16.01 -7.16
N LEU A 178 5.59 -15.52 -5.97
CA LEU A 178 4.26 -15.79 -5.38
C LEU A 178 3.13 -15.20 -6.22
N GLN A 179 3.31 -13.97 -6.73
CA GLN A 179 2.31 -13.34 -7.59
C GLN A 179 2.14 -14.11 -8.91
N GLN A 180 3.25 -14.52 -9.54
CA GLN A 180 3.21 -15.35 -10.75
C GLN A 180 2.53 -16.71 -10.48
N ALA A 181 2.85 -17.35 -9.36
CA ALA A 181 2.24 -18.62 -8.99
C ALA A 181 0.73 -18.49 -8.76
N CYS A 182 0.25 -17.38 -8.19
CA CYS A 182 -1.20 -17.14 -8.03
C CYS A 182 -1.91 -16.99 -9.38
N LEU A 183 -1.28 -16.30 -10.35
CA LEU A 183 -1.83 -16.16 -11.69
C LEU A 183 -1.87 -17.51 -12.42
N GLN A 184 -0.80 -18.29 -12.32
CA GLN A 184 -0.70 -19.62 -12.94
C GLN A 184 -1.64 -20.65 -12.31
N GLU A 185 -1.84 -20.62 -10.99
CA GLU A 185 -2.85 -21.47 -10.33
C GLU A 185 -4.26 -21.09 -10.79
N GLY A 186 -4.56 -19.82 -11.05
CA GLY A 186 -5.82 -19.40 -11.66
C GLY A 186 -6.09 -20.05 -13.04
N GLU A 187 -5.03 -20.32 -13.82
CA GLU A 187 -5.12 -20.96 -15.14
C GLU A 187 -5.04 -22.49 -15.10
N LEU A 188 -4.33 -23.06 -14.11
CA LEU A 188 -4.06 -24.51 -13.96
C LEU A 188 -4.92 -25.19 -12.87
N ALA A 189 -5.81 -24.46 -12.17
CA ALA A 189 -6.68 -24.96 -11.09
C ALA A 189 -7.68 -26.06 -11.50
N ALA A 190 -7.63 -26.56 -12.73
CA ALA A 190 -8.44 -27.69 -13.18
C ALA A 190 -8.03 -29.07 -12.58
N GLY A 191 -6.94 -29.17 -11.81
CA GLY A 191 -6.40 -30.49 -11.40
C GLY A 191 -5.83 -30.67 -9.99
N TYR A 192 -5.72 -29.62 -9.17
CA TYR A 192 -5.15 -29.75 -7.81
C TYR A 192 -6.23 -29.77 -6.72
N PRO A 193 -6.05 -30.55 -5.63
CA PRO A 193 -6.96 -30.51 -4.51
C PRO A 193 -6.89 -29.12 -3.86
N VAL A 194 -7.96 -28.35 -4.02
CA VAL A 194 -8.15 -27.06 -3.34
C VAL A 194 -7.98 -27.30 -1.84
N VAL A 195 -6.92 -26.75 -1.26
CA VAL A 195 -6.75 -26.73 0.19
C VAL A 195 -7.91 -25.91 0.75
N GLN A 196 -8.84 -26.56 1.44
CA GLN A 196 -9.95 -25.85 2.06
C GLN A 196 -9.42 -24.98 3.19
N VAL A 197 -9.39 -23.68 2.96
CA VAL A 197 -9.07 -22.68 3.96
C VAL A 197 -10.31 -22.42 4.83
N PRO A 198 -10.15 -22.21 6.15
CA PRO A 198 -11.27 -21.84 6.99
C PRO A 198 -11.88 -20.49 6.57
N HIS A 199 -13.16 -20.30 6.88
CA HIS A 199 -13.81 -19.00 6.71
C HIS A 199 -13.13 -17.95 7.60
N MET A 200 -12.93 -16.71 7.14
CA MET A 200 -12.23 -15.66 7.90
C MET A 200 -12.82 -15.39 9.29
N ASN A 201 -14.14 -15.46 9.40
CA ASN A 201 -14.84 -15.27 10.68
C ASN A 201 -14.65 -16.45 11.67
N ASP A 202 -14.17 -17.60 11.23
CA ASP A 202 -13.89 -18.73 12.11
C ASP A 202 -12.49 -18.60 12.70
N LEU A 203 -12.42 -17.80 13.78
CA LEU A 203 -11.16 -17.48 14.42
C LEU A 203 -10.45 -18.74 14.96
N GLU A 204 -11.19 -19.66 15.58
CA GLU A 204 -10.61 -20.87 16.15
C GLU A 204 -10.08 -21.83 15.08
N ALA A 205 -10.78 -21.96 13.95
CA ALA A 205 -10.29 -22.78 12.84
C ALA A 205 -9.00 -22.21 12.24
N TRP A 206 -8.87 -20.89 12.15
CA TRP A 206 -7.62 -20.25 11.73
C TRP A 206 -6.49 -20.44 12.75
N ASP A 207 -6.76 -20.34 14.05
CA ASP A 207 -5.73 -20.64 15.06
C ASP A 207 -5.27 -22.11 14.97
N ARG A 208 -6.20 -23.05 14.73
CA ARG A 208 -5.86 -24.47 14.48
C ARG A 208 -5.11 -24.66 13.16
N ALA A 209 -5.47 -23.94 12.10
CA ALA A 209 -4.79 -24.02 10.81
C ALA A 209 -3.36 -23.45 10.88
N CYS A 210 -3.17 -22.35 11.61
CA CYS A 210 -1.89 -21.67 11.75
C CYS A 210 -0.96 -22.36 12.76
N PHE A 211 -1.50 -22.83 13.90
CA PHE A 211 -0.71 -23.33 15.04
C PHE A 211 -0.96 -24.81 15.37
N GLY A 212 -2.05 -25.42 14.89
CA GLY A 212 -2.43 -26.80 15.27
C GLY A 212 -1.44 -27.87 14.80
N HIS A 213 -0.64 -27.61 13.77
CA HIS A 213 0.43 -28.52 13.34
C HIS A 213 1.63 -28.48 14.28
N ALA A 214 1.91 -27.36 14.96
CA ALA A 214 2.97 -27.31 15.98
C ALA A 214 2.61 -28.17 17.19
N ALA A 215 1.35 -28.17 17.63
CA ALA A 215 0.87 -29.03 18.71
C ALA A 215 0.95 -30.53 18.36
N GLN A 216 0.69 -30.90 17.11
CA GLN A 216 0.84 -32.29 16.64
C GLN A 216 2.30 -32.69 16.44
N ALA A 217 3.16 -31.79 15.95
CA ALA A 217 4.58 -32.03 15.81
C ALA A 217 5.26 -32.20 17.19
N GLU A 218 4.92 -31.39 18.19
CA GLU A 218 5.40 -31.55 19.57
C GLU A 218 4.94 -32.89 20.18
N ALA A 219 3.70 -33.31 19.93
CA ALA A 219 3.19 -34.61 20.39
C ALA A 219 3.90 -35.83 19.76
N LEU A 220 4.38 -35.71 18.52
CA LEU A 220 5.18 -36.73 17.82
C LEU A 220 6.68 -36.66 18.19
N HIS A 221 7.22 -35.46 18.41
CA HIS A 221 8.63 -35.20 18.74
C HIS A 221 9.01 -35.43 20.21
N ALA A 222 8.04 -35.68 21.11
CA ALA A 222 8.30 -36.14 22.47
C ALA A 222 9.14 -37.45 22.54
N THR A 223 9.44 -38.09 21.41
CA THR A 223 10.29 -39.28 21.28
C THR A 223 11.65 -39.05 20.61
N ALA A 224 12.01 -37.83 20.17
CA ALA A 224 13.28 -37.57 19.49
C ALA A 224 14.01 -36.33 20.04
N ALA A 225 15.22 -36.59 20.53
CA ALA A 225 16.16 -35.73 21.23
C ALA A 225 16.24 -34.23 20.86
N ALA A 226 16.36 -33.42 21.91
CA ALA A 226 16.77 -32.03 21.91
C ALA A 226 18.13 -31.85 21.22
N GLY A 227 18.16 -31.06 20.14
CA GLY A 227 19.40 -30.75 19.41
C GLY A 227 19.26 -30.17 18.01
N ALA A 228 18.04 -30.02 17.47
CA ALA A 228 17.83 -29.52 16.11
C ALA A 228 16.63 -28.55 16.01
N GLU A 229 16.56 -27.52 16.85
CA GLU A 229 15.39 -26.62 16.93
C GLU A 229 15.35 -25.46 15.90
N MET A 230 16.25 -25.43 14.91
CA MET A 230 16.29 -24.31 13.95
C MET A 230 15.58 -24.58 12.60
N THR A 231 15.15 -25.80 12.30
CA THR A 231 14.94 -26.18 10.88
C THR A 231 13.72 -27.05 10.62
N GLN A 232 12.58 -26.73 11.21
CA GLN A 232 11.31 -27.24 10.68
C GLN A 232 10.52 -26.06 10.10
N LEU A 233 10.67 -25.86 8.78
CA LEU A 233 9.76 -25.05 8.00
C LEU A 233 8.38 -25.70 8.14
N THR A 234 7.39 -24.95 8.62
CA THR A 234 6.05 -25.50 8.78
C THR A 234 5.50 -25.80 7.39
N PRO A 235 5.26 -27.07 7.04
CA PRO A 235 4.83 -27.42 5.70
C PRO A 235 3.42 -26.86 5.44
N GLY A 236 3.22 -26.32 4.25
CA GLY A 236 1.88 -25.91 3.78
C GLY A 236 1.37 -24.57 4.29
N ILE A 237 2.24 -23.63 4.67
CA ILE A 237 1.86 -22.21 4.81
C ILE A 237 1.50 -21.64 3.43
N CYS A 238 2.37 -21.83 2.43
CA CYS A 238 2.13 -21.36 1.07
C CYS A 238 0.79 -21.88 0.53
N SER A 239 0.51 -23.18 0.65
CA SER A 239 -0.75 -23.76 0.16
C SER A 239 -2.01 -23.20 0.85
N LYS A 240 -1.88 -22.53 2.01
CA LYS A 240 -2.99 -21.88 2.71
C LYS A 240 -3.13 -20.40 2.38
N ILE A 241 -2.03 -19.71 2.08
CA ILE A 241 -2.04 -18.27 1.74
C ILE A 241 -2.24 -17.98 0.26
N MET A 242 -1.89 -18.94 -0.62
CA MET A 242 -2.07 -18.82 -2.07
C MET A 242 -3.54 -18.62 -2.50
N PRO A 243 -4.53 -19.34 -1.94
CA PRO A 243 -5.94 -19.12 -2.29
C PRO A 243 -6.56 -17.89 -1.62
N LEU A 244 -5.82 -17.15 -0.79
CA LEU A 244 -6.36 -15.98 -0.08
C LEU A 244 -6.29 -14.73 -0.95
N GLU A 245 -7.41 -14.02 -0.98
CA GLU A 245 -7.54 -12.69 -1.56
C GLU A 245 -6.93 -11.63 -0.62
N GLN A 246 -6.64 -10.43 -1.15
CA GLN A 246 -6.00 -9.37 -0.37
C GLN A 246 -6.72 -9.02 0.94
N PRO A 247 -8.06 -8.90 1.01
CA PRO A 247 -8.74 -8.60 2.28
C PRO A 247 -8.47 -9.67 3.35
N ASP A 248 -8.38 -10.94 2.94
CA ASP A 248 -8.13 -12.07 3.84
C ASP A 248 -6.68 -12.09 4.32
N VAL A 249 -5.73 -11.84 3.42
CA VAL A 249 -4.29 -11.71 3.75
C VAL A 249 -4.08 -10.57 4.74
N ILE A 250 -4.69 -9.42 4.49
CA ILE A 250 -4.64 -8.25 5.38
C ILE A 250 -5.25 -8.59 6.74
N SER A 251 -6.44 -9.18 6.76
CA SER A 251 -7.14 -9.53 8.02
C SER A 251 -6.31 -10.49 8.88
N LEU A 252 -5.72 -11.53 8.27
CA LEU A 252 -4.85 -12.47 8.97
C LEU A 252 -3.56 -11.80 9.45
N PHE A 253 -2.94 -10.94 8.63
CA PHE A 253 -1.73 -10.22 9.02
C PHE A 253 -1.97 -9.32 10.25
N LEU A 254 -3.04 -8.51 10.20
CA LEU A 254 -3.43 -7.62 11.31
C LEU A 254 -3.69 -8.42 12.58
N ARG A 255 -4.43 -9.53 12.48
CA ARG A 255 -4.69 -10.43 13.61
C ARG A 255 -3.41 -11.01 14.20
N HIS A 256 -2.50 -11.53 13.37
CA HIS A 256 -1.25 -12.09 13.85
C HIS A 256 -0.36 -11.06 14.54
N SER A 257 -0.35 -9.82 14.03
CA SER A 257 0.34 -8.68 14.63
C SER A 257 -0.27 -8.31 15.98
N GLN A 258 -1.60 -8.17 16.06
CA GLN A 258 -2.30 -7.83 17.30
C GLN A 258 -2.11 -8.90 18.38
N GLN A 259 -2.29 -10.18 18.03
CA GLN A 259 -2.10 -11.29 18.97
C GLN A 259 -0.67 -11.36 19.50
N LEU A 260 0.34 -11.03 18.68
CA LEU A 260 1.73 -10.98 19.14
C LEU A 260 1.89 -9.95 20.26
N GLU A 261 1.31 -8.77 20.09
CA GLU A 261 1.38 -7.68 21.07
C GLU A 261 0.62 -8.00 22.36
N GLU A 262 -0.54 -8.63 22.26
CA GLU A 262 -1.40 -8.93 23.41
C GLU A 262 -0.91 -10.15 24.23
N HIS A 263 -0.49 -11.22 23.56
CA HIS A 263 -0.26 -12.52 24.19
C HIS A 263 1.22 -12.89 24.35
N CYS A 264 2.14 -12.22 23.63
CA CYS A 264 3.55 -12.59 23.59
C CYS A 264 4.48 -11.36 23.67
N PRO A 265 4.41 -10.53 24.75
CA PRO A 265 5.18 -9.29 24.84
C PRO A 265 6.70 -9.51 24.84
N ASP A 266 7.18 -10.64 25.39
CA ASP A 266 8.61 -10.92 25.61
C ASP A 266 9.16 -12.06 24.74
N SER A 267 8.40 -12.55 23.75
CA SER A 267 8.86 -13.66 22.89
C SER A 267 8.30 -13.60 21.48
N LEU A 268 9.05 -14.12 20.51
CA LEU A 268 8.60 -14.29 19.12
C LEU A 268 8.68 -15.77 18.71
N PRO A 269 7.56 -16.51 18.77
CA PRO A 269 7.51 -17.89 18.31
C PRO A 269 7.89 -18.01 16.84
N LEU A 270 8.70 -19.01 16.47
CA LEU A 270 9.17 -19.22 15.10
C LEU A 270 8.01 -19.35 14.11
N LEU A 271 6.98 -20.10 14.47
CA LEU A 271 5.80 -20.30 13.63
C LEU A 271 5.06 -18.99 13.36
N ARG A 272 4.91 -18.14 14.39
CA ARG A 272 4.28 -16.83 14.23
C ARG A 272 5.12 -15.92 13.32
N ALA A 273 6.44 -15.95 13.45
CA ALA A 273 7.34 -15.23 12.55
C ALA A 273 7.25 -15.73 11.10
N GLN A 274 7.16 -17.05 10.88
CA GLN A 274 6.95 -17.64 9.56
C GLN A 274 5.63 -17.17 8.93
N TRP A 275 4.53 -17.16 9.69
CA TRP A 275 3.24 -16.65 9.22
C TRP A 275 3.29 -15.16 8.88
N LEU A 276 3.81 -14.32 9.78
CA LEU A 276 3.95 -12.88 9.55
C LEU A 276 4.78 -12.59 8.29
N PHE A 277 5.90 -13.28 8.11
CA PHE A 277 6.75 -13.14 6.93
C PHE A 277 6.03 -13.58 5.65
N SER A 278 5.34 -14.73 5.70
CA SER A 278 4.65 -15.28 4.53
C SER A 278 3.45 -14.44 4.11
N LEU A 279 2.68 -13.94 5.08
CA LEU A 279 1.57 -13.01 4.84
C LEU A 279 2.10 -11.67 4.30
N ALA A 280 3.20 -11.16 4.86
CA ALA A 280 3.83 -9.94 4.36
C ALA A 280 4.36 -10.07 2.92
N ALA A 281 4.80 -11.27 2.52
CA ALA A 281 5.15 -11.55 1.13
C ALA A 281 3.92 -11.52 0.18
N ARG A 282 2.70 -11.72 0.70
CA ARG A 282 1.45 -11.63 -0.08
C ARG A 282 0.80 -10.24 -0.04
N LEU A 283 1.18 -9.36 0.89
CA LEU A 283 0.62 -8.00 0.99
C LEU A 283 0.94 -7.14 -0.23
N GLU A 284 -0.06 -6.66 -0.95
CA GLU A 284 0.13 -5.77 -2.10
C GLU A 284 0.57 -4.34 -1.71
N LYS A 285 1.18 -3.63 -2.68
CA LYS A 285 1.50 -2.20 -2.58
C LYS A 285 0.56 -1.42 -3.53
N PRO A 286 0.07 -0.22 -3.18
CA PRO A 286 0.42 0.57 -1.99
C PRO A 286 -0.17 0.01 -0.69
N CYS A 287 0.59 0.14 0.41
CA CYS A 287 0.22 -0.41 1.71
C CYS A 287 -0.95 0.37 2.33
N HIS A 288 -2.02 -0.34 2.74
CA HIS A 288 -3.15 0.27 3.45
C HIS A 288 -2.69 0.91 4.78
N PRO A 289 -3.23 2.07 5.20
CA PRO A 289 -2.80 2.75 6.43
C PRO A 289 -2.83 1.86 7.69
N GLU A 290 -3.82 0.98 7.79
CA GLU A 290 -3.95 0.04 8.92
C GLU A 290 -2.84 -1.01 8.92
N VAL A 291 -2.46 -1.53 7.75
CA VAL A 291 -1.35 -2.47 7.60
C VAL A 291 -0.02 -1.77 7.91
N ALA A 292 0.14 -0.53 7.46
CA ALA A 292 1.31 0.29 7.81
C ALA A 292 1.41 0.51 9.33
N ALA A 293 0.28 0.78 10.00
CA ALA A 293 0.24 0.92 11.45
C ALA A 293 0.65 -0.39 12.16
N ALA A 294 0.12 -1.54 11.70
CA ALA A 294 0.48 -2.86 12.23
C ALA A 294 1.96 -3.21 11.98
N LEU A 295 2.50 -2.93 10.80
CA LEU A 295 3.93 -3.12 10.49
C LEU A 295 4.82 -2.27 11.40
N ARG A 296 4.44 -1.01 11.69
CA ARG A 296 5.15 -0.17 12.67
C ARG A 296 5.05 -0.74 14.09
N ALA A 297 3.91 -1.29 14.45
CA ALA A 297 3.68 -1.87 15.77
C ALA A 297 4.56 -3.14 15.97
N LEU A 298 4.55 -4.03 14.96
CA LEU A 298 5.46 -5.17 14.84
C LEU A 298 6.93 -4.74 14.90
N LEU A 299 7.32 -3.71 14.15
CA LEU A 299 8.69 -3.19 14.15
C LEU A 299 9.13 -2.72 15.55
N ARG A 300 8.29 -1.94 16.24
CA ARG A 300 8.56 -1.52 17.62
C ARG A 300 8.71 -2.71 18.56
N HIS A 301 7.81 -3.69 18.44
CA HIS A 301 7.86 -4.90 19.25
C HIS A 301 9.14 -5.71 18.99
N CYS A 302 9.51 -5.95 17.72
CA CYS A 302 10.75 -6.66 17.38
C CYS A 302 12.01 -5.90 17.84
N CYS A 303 12.04 -4.57 17.76
CA CYS A 303 13.16 -3.78 18.27
C CYS A 303 13.28 -3.85 19.81
N LYS A 304 12.14 -3.86 20.53
CA LYS A 304 12.13 -4.08 22.00
C LYS A 304 12.71 -5.45 22.34
N LEU A 305 12.28 -6.52 21.67
CA LEU A 305 12.83 -7.86 21.87
C LEU A 305 14.32 -7.93 21.52
N ARG A 306 14.75 -7.27 20.44
CA ARG A 306 16.17 -7.24 20.04
C ARG A 306 17.05 -6.60 21.10
N ASN A 307 16.55 -5.58 21.81
CA ASN A 307 17.28 -4.94 22.89
C ASN A 307 17.36 -5.78 24.17
N ALA A 308 16.46 -6.75 24.34
CA ALA A 308 16.53 -7.72 25.43
C ALA A 308 17.56 -8.83 25.16
N VAL A 309 17.97 -9.03 23.90
CA VAL A 309 19.00 -10.02 23.53
C VAL A 309 20.36 -9.55 24.01
N SER A 310 21.05 -10.42 24.77
CA SER A 310 22.35 -10.10 25.37
C SER A 310 23.56 -10.61 24.58
N GLN A 311 23.37 -11.54 23.63
CA GLN A 311 24.46 -12.19 22.89
C GLN A 311 24.17 -12.27 21.39
N ALA A 312 25.22 -12.08 20.57
CA ALA A 312 25.12 -12.15 19.11
C ALA A 312 24.76 -13.54 18.56
N GLY A 313 24.95 -14.60 19.35
CA GLY A 313 24.64 -15.98 18.98
C GLY A 313 23.21 -16.43 19.29
N ASP A 314 22.34 -15.53 19.77
CA ASP A 314 20.98 -15.87 20.13
C ASP A 314 20.16 -16.27 18.87
N PRO A 315 19.52 -17.46 18.84
CA PRO A 315 18.70 -17.90 17.72
C PRO A 315 17.49 -16.99 17.42
N LEU A 316 17.10 -16.13 18.35
CA LEU A 316 16.04 -15.14 18.16
C LEU A 316 16.48 -13.97 17.27
N LEU A 317 17.75 -13.58 17.33
CA LEU A 317 18.26 -12.38 16.68
C LEU A 317 18.08 -12.37 15.15
N PRO A 318 18.39 -13.45 14.40
CA PRO A 318 18.13 -13.50 12.96
C PRO A 318 16.64 -13.36 12.62
N LYS A 319 15.75 -13.96 13.42
CA LYS A 319 14.29 -13.91 13.21
C LYS A 319 13.77 -12.48 13.34
N LEU A 320 14.24 -11.78 14.37
CA LEU A 320 13.91 -10.37 14.60
C LEU A 320 14.43 -9.48 13.47
N ASN A 321 15.68 -9.66 13.07
CA ASN A 321 16.29 -8.84 12.02
C ASN A 321 15.60 -9.02 10.66
N VAL A 322 15.13 -10.23 10.33
CA VAL A 322 14.31 -10.47 9.13
C VAL A 322 13.01 -9.65 9.16
N LEU A 323 12.24 -9.70 10.25
CA LEU A 323 10.98 -8.95 10.36
C LEU A 323 11.21 -7.43 10.43
N ILE A 324 12.27 -6.99 11.11
CA ILE A 324 12.65 -5.57 11.21
C ILE A 324 13.00 -5.02 9.84
N VAL A 325 13.80 -5.73 9.04
CA VAL A 325 14.17 -5.26 7.70
C VAL A 325 13.00 -5.32 6.73
N MET A 326 12.17 -6.36 6.81
CA MET A 326 10.93 -6.45 6.05
C MET A 326 10.02 -5.24 6.33
N ALA A 327 9.68 -4.96 7.59
CA ALA A 327 8.81 -3.84 7.94
C ALA A 327 9.47 -2.47 7.70
N GLY A 328 10.72 -2.32 8.15
CA GLY A 328 11.43 -1.04 8.13
C GLY A 328 11.95 -0.64 6.76
N ALA A 329 12.69 -1.53 6.08
CA ALA A 329 13.31 -1.23 4.79
C ALA A 329 12.35 -1.44 3.62
N TYR A 330 11.74 -2.63 3.49
CA TYR A 330 10.91 -2.95 2.32
C TYR A 330 9.55 -2.24 2.30
N PHE A 331 8.87 -2.16 3.45
CA PHE A 331 7.61 -1.42 3.60
C PHE A 331 7.80 0.03 4.05
N ALA A 332 9.04 0.52 4.16
CA ALA A 332 9.37 1.90 4.52
C ALA A 332 8.73 2.40 5.84
N GLN A 333 8.63 1.52 6.85
CA GLN A 333 8.05 1.87 8.15
C GLN A 333 9.06 2.39 9.19
N ASP A 334 10.35 2.41 8.84
CA ASP A 334 11.45 2.94 9.64
C ASP A 334 12.17 4.05 8.88
N GLU A 335 12.49 5.16 9.55
CA GLU A 335 13.11 6.32 8.92
C GLU A 335 14.56 6.09 8.51
N VAL A 336 15.28 5.19 9.17
CA VAL A 336 16.70 4.95 8.89
C VAL A 336 16.85 3.81 7.89
N LEU A 337 16.18 2.68 8.12
CA LEU A 337 16.30 1.50 7.26
C LEU A 337 15.73 1.72 5.87
N CYS A 338 14.70 2.58 5.71
CA CYS A 338 14.16 2.88 4.39
C CYS A 338 15.19 3.60 3.51
N THR A 339 16.09 4.42 4.08
CA THR A 339 17.16 5.10 3.32
C THR A 339 18.22 4.15 2.76
N PHE A 340 18.19 2.88 3.18
CA PHE A 340 19.13 1.90 2.65
C PHE A 340 18.71 1.40 1.27
N VAL A 341 17.43 1.53 0.93
CA VAL A 341 16.83 1.04 -0.30
C VAL A 341 16.31 2.24 -1.09
N ASP A 342 16.76 2.43 -2.32
CA ASP A 342 16.21 3.48 -3.16
C ASP A 342 14.78 3.11 -3.57
N SER A 343 13.84 4.05 -3.48
CA SER A 343 12.42 3.81 -3.79
C SER A 343 12.17 3.39 -5.25
N VAL A 344 13.14 3.63 -6.14
CA VAL A 344 13.15 3.22 -7.55
C VAL A 344 13.46 1.72 -7.72
N ASP A 345 14.19 1.12 -6.78
CA ASP A 345 14.57 -0.31 -6.84
C ASP A 345 13.47 -1.24 -6.30
N LEU A 346 12.41 -0.67 -5.71
CA LEU A 346 11.28 -1.41 -5.15
C LEU A 346 10.19 -1.66 -6.21
N ILE A 347 10.42 -2.65 -7.09
CA ILE A 347 9.42 -3.22 -8.01
C ILE A 347 8.25 -3.83 -7.23
#